data_AF-A0A0F2NC92-F1
#
_entry.id   AF-A0A0F2NC92-F1
#
_cell.length_a   1.000
_cell.length_b   1.000
_cell.length_c   1.000
_cell.angle_alpha   90.00
_cell.angle_beta   90.00
_cell.angle_gamma   90.00
#
_symmetry.space_group_name_H-M   'P 1'
#
loop_
_entity.id
_entity.type
_entity.pdbx_description
1 polymer ?
#
loop_
_entity_poly.entity_id
_entity_poly.type
_entity_poly.pdbx_seq_one_letter_code
_entity_poly.pdbx_strand_id
1 'polypeptide(L)'
;MQEKNDNSASRKCDNGIHVRLKSFRVEKELTQKDIALALDLDPAAVSRIEKNERQIDCYSFLKLREEFSVDINWLLTGEKDTLQKCENHKFDFLADLQTWLEEICTEEPERQNWLKIELKDKLPLFNEWLKKRDQATAKAGDRRAA
;
A
#
# COMPACT_ATOMS: atom_id res chain seq x y z
N MET A 1 -3.56 60.98 -7.62
CA MET A 1 -2.83 59.78 -7.17
C MET A 1 -3.78 59.02 -6.26
N GLN A 2 -4.36 57.93 -6.76
CA GLN A 2 -5.18 57.02 -5.95
C GLN A 2 -4.48 55.68 -5.99
N GLU A 3 -3.95 55.29 -4.83
CA GLU A 3 -3.39 53.97 -4.56
C GLU A 3 -4.50 52.94 -4.72
N LYS A 4 -4.39 52.08 -5.74
CA LYS A 4 -5.12 50.81 -5.78
C LYS A 4 -4.24 49.76 -5.15
N ASN A 5 -4.43 49.61 -3.85
CA ASN A 5 -3.95 48.50 -3.06
C ASN A 5 -4.97 47.37 -3.19
N ASP A 6 -4.92 46.58 -4.26
CA ASP A 6 -5.70 45.35 -4.37
C ASP A 6 -4.80 44.17 -3.99
N ASN A 7 -4.71 44.03 -2.67
CA ASN A 7 -4.33 42.83 -1.97
C ASN A 7 -5.24 41.66 -2.43
N SER A 8 -4.75 40.79 -3.29
CA SER A 8 -5.38 39.50 -3.60
C SER A 8 -4.49 38.32 -3.26
N ALA A 9 -3.87 38.38 -2.08
CA ALA A 9 -3.46 37.18 -1.37
C ALA A 9 -4.70 36.46 -0.80
N SER A 10 -5.36 35.62 -1.60
CA SER A 10 -6.10 34.42 -1.17
C SER A 10 -6.95 33.86 -2.32
N ARG A 11 -6.48 32.79 -2.97
CA ARG A 11 -7.34 31.79 -3.63
C ARG A 11 -6.68 30.42 -3.48
N LYS A 12 -6.60 29.92 -2.24
CA LYS A 12 -6.34 28.49 -2.03
C LYS A 12 -7.70 27.76 -1.90
N CYS A 13 -7.72 26.55 -2.46
CA CYS A 13 -8.66 25.43 -2.24
C CYS A 13 -10.17 25.65 -2.48
N ASP A 14 -10.66 25.25 -3.67
CA ASP A 14 -11.63 24.13 -3.79
C ASP A 14 -11.92 23.81 -5.27
N ASN A 15 -10.94 23.17 -5.90
CA ASN A 15 -11.08 22.69 -7.26
C ASN A 15 -11.42 21.20 -7.19
N GLY A 16 -12.65 20.81 -7.55
CA GLY A 16 -13.13 19.43 -7.48
C GLY A 16 -12.32 18.44 -8.32
N ILE A 17 -12.62 17.15 -8.19
CA ILE A 17 -11.88 16.04 -8.86
C ILE A 17 -11.68 16.31 -10.35
N HIS A 18 -12.70 16.82 -11.04
CA HIS A 18 -12.65 17.17 -12.47
C HIS A 18 -11.56 18.18 -12.82
N VAL A 19 -11.36 19.20 -11.98
CA VAL A 19 -10.31 20.22 -12.18
C VAL A 19 -8.94 19.62 -11.90
N ARG A 20 -8.80 18.81 -10.84
CA ARG A 20 -7.52 18.18 -10.50
C ARG A 20 -7.07 17.18 -11.55
N LEU A 21 -7.99 16.38 -12.09
CA LEU A 21 -7.71 15.48 -13.21
C LEU A 21 -7.24 16.26 -14.45
N LYS A 22 -7.90 17.38 -14.76
CA LYS A 22 -7.51 18.24 -15.87
C LYS A 22 -6.12 18.86 -15.64
N SER A 23 -5.84 19.36 -14.43
CA SER A 23 -4.54 19.92 -14.06
C SER A 23 -3.44 18.88 -14.18
N PHE A 24 -3.66 17.67 -13.65
CA PHE A 24 -2.74 16.54 -13.80
C PHE A 24 -2.43 16.23 -15.27
N ARG A 25 -3.48 16.16 -16.11
CA ARG A 25 -3.33 15.91 -17.53
C ARG A 25 -2.45 16.95 -18.22
N VAL A 26 -2.70 18.22 -17.94
CA VAL A 26 -1.94 19.35 -18.51
C VAL A 26 -0.50 19.36 -18.01
N GLU A 27 -0.26 19.07 -16.72
CA GLU A 27 1.08 18.97 -16.13
C GLU A 27 1.93 17.85 -16.77
N LYS A 28 1.28 16.76 -17.19
CA LYS A 28 1.92 15.63 -17.88
C LYS A 28 1.95 15.76 -19.41
N GLU A 29 1.53 16.90 -19.94
CA GLU A 29 1.45 17.17 -21.40
C GLU A 29 0.59 16.14 -22.17
N LEU A 30 -0.39 15.56 -21.50
CA LEU A 30 -1.28 14.54 -22.08
C LEU A 30 -2.48 15.18 -22.78
N THR A 31 -2.92 14.58 -23.88
CA THR A 31 -4.19 14.94 -24.51
C THR A 31 -5.36 14.23 -23.83
N GLN A 32 -6.59 14.73 -24.03
CA GLN A 32 -7.79 14.03 -23.54
C GLN A 32 -7.91 12.61 -24.13
N LYS A 33 -7.38 12.39 -25.34
CA LYS A 33 -7.36 11.07 -25.98
C LYS A 33 -6.39 10.12 -25.30
N ASP A 34 -5.24 10.61 -24.83
CA ASP A 34 -4.23 9.78 -24.17
C ASP A 34 -4.75 9.28 -22.81
N ILE A 35 -5.37 10.16 -22.03
CA ILE A 35 -6.07 9.74 -20.80
C ILE A 35 -7.22 8.80 -21.12
N ALA A 36 -8.01 9.06 -22.17
CA ALA A 36 -9.11 8.19 -22.53
C ALA A 36 -8.64 6.77 -22.86
N LEU A 37 -7.56 6.65 -23.63
CA LEU A 37 -6.95 5.37 -23.96
C LEU A 37 -6.45 4.63 -22.72
N ALA A 38 -5.73 5.32 -21.82
CA ALA A 38 -5.21 4.72 -20.60
C ALA A 38 -6.32 4.26 -19.64
N LEU A 39 -7.44 4.98 -19.60
CA LEU A 39 -8.59 4.64 -18.75
C LEU A 39 -9.56 3.65 -19.39
N ASP A 40 -9.36 3.29 -20.67
CA ASP A 40 -10.32 2.52 -21.48
C ASP A 40 -11.70 3.19 -21.50
N LEU A 41 -11.68 4.51 -21.76
CA LEU A 41 -12.86 5.36 -21.86
C LEU A 41 -12.95 5.97 -23.26
N ASP A 42 -14.16 6.35 -23.64
CA ASP A 42 -14.35 7.20 -24.81
C ASP A 42 -13.81 8.63 -24.54
N PRO A 43 -13.14 9.30 -25.50
CA PRO A 43 -12.64 10.67 -25.30
C PRO A 43 -13.72 11.68 -24.87
N ALA A 44 -14.97 11.52 -25.30
CA ALA A 44 -16.08 12.35 -24.86
C ALA A 44 -16.48 12.06 -23.40
N ALA A 45 -16.19 10.87 -22.86
CA ALA A 45 -16.33 10.60 -21.44
C ALA A 45 -15.32 11.41 -20.61
N VAL A 46 -14.04 11.43 -21.01
CA VAL A 46 -13.01 12.24 -20.34
C VAL A 46 -13.35 13.73 -20.40
N SER A 47 -13.80 14.22 -21.56
CA SER A 47 -14.25 15.61 -21.72
C SER A 47 -15.39 15.97 -20.75
N ARG A 48 -16.40 15.10 -20.62
CA ARG A 48 -17.51 15.28 -19.67
C ARG A 48 -17.06 15.23 -18.22
N ILE A 49 -16.09 14.37 -17.89
CA ILE A 49 -15.49 14.31 -16.56
C ILE A 49 -14.83 15.65 -16.24
N GLU A 50 -13.98 16.19 -17.11
CA GLU A 50 -13.30 17.47 -16.90
C GLU A 50 -14.24 18.68 -16.80
N LYS A 51 -15.45 18.57 -17.36
CA LYS A 51 -16.53 19.57 -17.26
C LYS A 51 -17.44 19.38 -16.05
N ASN A 52 -17.19 18.37 -15.22
CA ASN A 52 -18.05 17.98 -14.10
C ASN A 52 -19.46 17.50 -14.53
N GLU A 53 -19.63 17.09 -15.79
CA GLU A 53 -20.87 16.53 -16.35
C GLU A 53 -20.97 15.01 -16.17
N ARG A 54 -19.85 14.36 -15.79
CA ARG A 54 -19.77 12.93 -15.50
C ARG A 54 -18.83 12.71 -14.30
N GLN A 55 -19.24 11.84 -13.39
CA GLN A 55 -18.37 11.38 -12.31
C GLN A 55 -17.37 10.34 -12.82
N ILE A 56 -16.16 10.38 -12.29
CA ILE A 56 -15.16 9.33 -12.50
C ILE A 56 -15.51 8.11 -11.65
N ASP A 57 -15.36 6.92 -12.20
CA ASP A 57 -15.66 5.67 -11.49
C ASP A 57 -14.43 5.11 -10.76
N CYS A 58 -14.67 4.16 -9.84
CA CYS A 58 -13.62 3.51 -9.06
C CYS A 58 -12.57 2.82 -9.94
N TYR A 59 -12.98 2.25 -11.07
CA TYR A 59 -12.07 1.54 -11.98
C TYR A 59 -11.08 2.49 -12.66
N SER A 60 -11.56 3.66 -13.09
CA SER A 60 -10.71 4.72 -13.64
C SER A 60 -9.70 5.24 -12.62
N PHE A 61 -10.06 5.34 -11.33
CA PHE A 61 -9.10 5.69 -10.28
C PHE A 61 -7.97 4.68 -10.14
N LEU A 62 -8.28 3.38 -10.20
CA LEU A 62 -7.27 2.32 -10.13
C LEU A 62 -6.33 2.39 -11.34
N LYS A 63 -6.87 2.55 -12.55
CA LYS A 63 -6.06 2.72 -13.77
C LYS A 63 -5.18 3.96 -13.73
N LEU A 64 -5.68 5.09 -13.21
CA LEU A 64 -4.85 6.29 -13.02
C LEU A 64 -3.65 6.02 -12.12
N ARG A 65 -3.83 5.20 -11.08
CA ARG A 65 -2.75 4.79 -10.19
C ARG A 65 -1.78 3.83 -10.88
N GLU A 66 -2.28 2.84 -11.61
CA GLU A 66 -1.45 1.81 -12.26
C GLU A 66 -0.63 2.38 -13.42
N GLU A 67 -1.26 3.14 -14.31
CA GLU A 67 -0.63 3.63 -15.55
C GLU A 67 0.24 4.88 -15.32
N PHE A 68 -0.16 5.74 -14.38
CA PHE A 68 0.47 7.04 -14.21
C PHE A 68 1.06 7.29 -12.82
N SER A 69 1.00 6.30 -11.92
CA SER A 69 1.41 6.45 -10.51
C SER A 69 0.76 7.65 -9.82
N VAL A 70 -0.50 7.97 -10.19
CA VAL A 70 -1.24 9.08 -9.58
C VAL A 70 -1.59 8.75 -8.14
N ASP A 71 -1.36 9.72 -7.25
CA ASP A 71 -1.89 9.66 -5.89
C ASP A 71 -3.40 9.90 -5.91
N ILE A 72 -4.16 8.84 -5.65
CA ILE A 72 -5.62 8.87 -5.58
C ILE A 72 -6.07 9.77 -4.43
N ASN A 73 -5.36 9.82 -3.30
CA ASN A 73 -5.74 10.66 -2.16
C ASN A 73 -5.68 12.12 -2.57
N TRP A 74 -4.57 12.56 -3.17
CA TRP A 74 -4.47 13.90 -3.75
C TRP A 74 -5.58 14.19 -4.77
N LEU A 75 -5.91 13.22 -5.64
CA LEU A 75 -6.95 13.40 -6.64
C LEU A 75 -8.35 13.57 -5.99
N LEU A 76 -8.60 12.98 -4.82
CA LEU A 76 -9.87 13.05 -4.08
C LEU A 76 -9.96 14.24 -3.12
N THR A 77 -8.89 14.55 -2.39
CA THR A 77 -8.89 15.59 -1.34
C THR A 77 -8.33 16.92 -1.85
N GLY A 78 -7.49 16.89 -2.89
CA GLY A 78 -6.73 18.06 -3.35
C GLY A 78 -5.56 18.44 -2.43
N GLU A 79 -5.42 17.74 -1.31
CA GLU A 79 -4.30 17.87 -0.40
C GLU A 79 -3.19 17.00 -0.97
N LYS A 80 -2.09 17.62 -1.39
CA LYS A 80 -0.82 16.89 -1.57
C LYS A 80 -0.34 16.59 -0.17
N ASP A 81 -0.98 15.59 0.46
CA ASP A 81 -0.41 15.03 1.66
C ASP A 81 1.00 14.62 1.27
N THR A 82 1.99 15.19 1.96
CA THR A 82 3.26 14.48 2.10
C THR A 82 2.83 13.09 2.45
N LEU A 83 3.12 12.09 1.61
CA LEU A 83 2.86 10.71 1.95
C LEU A 83 3.53 10.51 3.32
N GLN A 84 2.78 10.72 4.40
CA GLN A 84 2.73 9.78 5.45
C GLN A 84 2.31 8.58 4.66
N LYS A 85 3.35 7.84 4.24
CA LYS A 85 3.26 6.42 4.08
C LYS A 85 2.27 6.08 5.19
N CYS A 86 1.11 5.54 4.83
CA CYS A 86 0.70 4.42 5.64
C CYS A 86 2.00 3.64 5.64
N GLU A 87 2.78 3.75 6.73
CA GLU A 87 3.74 2.73 6.99
C GLU A 87 2.87 1.52 6.72
N ASN A 88 3.25 0.73 5.73
CA ASN A 88 2.93 -0.65 5.85
C ASN A 88 3.30 -0.87 7.31
N HIS A 89 2.32 -0.94 8.21
CA HIS A 89 2.44 -1.85 9.31
C HIS A 89 2.62 -3.14 8.52
N LYS A 90 3.88 -3.37 8.12
CA LYS A 90 4.56 -4.60 8.35
C LYS A 90 4.30 -4.79 9.83
N PHE A 91 3.10 -5.30 10.12
CA PHE A 91 2.93 -6.26 11.15
C PHE A 91 4.03 -7.23 10.80
N ASP A 92 5.17 -7.05 11.46
CA ASP A 92 6.29 -7.93 11.25
C ASP A 92 5.87 -9.17 12.00
N PHE A 93 4.94 -9.91 11.38
CA PHE A 93 4.23 -11.01 11.99
C PHE A 93 5.23 -11.96 12.62
N LEU A 94 6.39 -12.11 12.00
CA LEU A 94 7.48 -12.94 12.47
C LEU A 94 8.18 -12.33 13.68
N ALA A 95 8.50 -11.02 13.67
CA ALA A 95 9.09 -10.36 14.84
C ALA A 95 8.11 -10.31 16.02
N ASP A 96 6.86 -9.90 15.79
CA ASP A 96 5.83 -9.83 16.83
C ASP A 96 5.51 -11.22 17.39
N LEU A 97 5.38 -12.24 16.52
CA LEU A 97 5.21 -13.63 16.95
C LEU A 97 6.42 -14.12 17.73
N GLN A 98 7.64 -13.76 17.31
CA GLN A 98 8.85 -14.14 18.02
C GLN A 98 8.90 -13.52 19.42
N THR A 99 8.65 -12.21 19.54
CA THR A 99 8.59 -11.52 20.82
C THR A 99 7.53 -12.12 21.74
N TRP A 100 6.33 -12.37 21.20
CA TRP A 100 5.25 -13.01 21.95
C TRP A 100 5.61 -14.43 22.43
N LEU A 101 6.28 -15.23 21.58
CA LEU A 101 6.74 -16.56 21.96
C LEU A 101 7.79 -16.49 23.07
N GLU A 102 8.72 -15.54 23.01
CA GLU A 102 9.75 -15.33 24.02
C GLU A 102 9.14 -14.91 25.37
N GLU A 103 8.16 -14.02 25.36
CA GLU A 103 7.43 -13.57 26.56
C GLU A 103 6.68 -14.72 27.22
N ILE A 104 5.82 -15.43 26.47
CA ILE A 104 5.02 -16.53 27.02
C ILE A 104 5.89 -17.68 27.54
N CYS A 105 6.97 -18.00 26.84
CA CYS A 105 7.88 -19.07 27.25
C CYS A 105 8.75 -18.70 28.46
N THR A 106 8.86 -17.41 28.78
CA THR A 106 9.58 -16.89 29.96
C THR A 106 8.67 -16.84 31.18
N GLU A 107 7.40 -16.45 31.00
CA GLU A 107 6.42 -16.35 32.09
C GLU A 107 6.02 -17.73 32.64
N GLU A 108 5.86 -18.73 31.77
CA GLU A 108 5.48 -20.09 32.17
C GLU A 108 6.26 -21.15 31.36
N PRO A 109 7.33 -21.74 31.90
CA PRO A 109 8.15 -22.72 31.17
C PRO A 109 7.37 -23.99 30.80
N GLU A 110 6.29 -24.33 31.52
CA GLU A 110 5.41 -25.45 31.17
C GLU A 110 4.64 -25.21 29.87
N ARG A 111 4.37 -23.95 29.50
CA ARG A 111 3.71 -23.61 28.22
C ARG A 111 4.56 -24.00 27.03
N GLN A 112 5.89 -24.10 27.17
CA GLN A 112 6.75 -24.61 26.11
C GLN A 112 6.39 -26.05 25.72
N ASN A 113 6.02 -26.89 26.70
CA ASN A 113 5.66 -28.28 26.45
C ASN A 113 4.28 -28.38 25.82
N TRP A 114 3.31 -27.60 26.30
CA TRP A 114 1.99 -27.50 25.66
C TRP A 114 2.10 -27.01 24.21
N LEU A 115 2.83 -25.92 23.96
CA LEU A 115 3.00 -25.36 22.63
C LEU A 115 3.67 -26.35 21.66
N LYS A 116 4.65 -27.11 22.14
CA LYS A 116 5.28 -28.19 21.35
C LYS A 116 4.27 -29.29 20.97
N ILE A 117 3.34 -29.63 21.85
CA ILE A 117 2.30 -30.63 21.57
C ILE A 117 1.29 -30.06 20.56
N GLU A 118 0.81 -28.85 20.80
CA GLU A 118 -0.18 -28.18 19.94
C GLU A 118 0.34 -27.97 18.51
N LEU A 119 1.58 -27.48 18.36
CA LEU A 119 2.21 -27.30 17.05
C LEU A 119 2.42 -28.63 16.32
N LYS A 120 2.69 -29.72 17.05
CA LYS A 120 2.82 -31.06 16.44
C LYS A 120 1.49 -31.61 15.96
N ASP A 121 0.40 -31.34 16.69
CA ASP A 121 -0.95 -31.80 16.35
C ASP A 121 -1.54 -31.00 15.18
N LYS A 122 -1.45 -29.67 15.23
CA LYS A 122 -2.08 -28.78 14.25
C LYS A 122 -1.26 -28.56 12.98
N LEU A 123 0.06 -28.76 13.02
CA LEU A 123 0.96 -28.47 11.89
C LEU A 123 1.86 -29.68 11.57
N PRO A 124 1.33 -30.75 10.95
CA PRO A 124 2.10 -31.97 10.64
C PRO A 124 3.28 -31.68 9.69
N LEU A 125 3.12 -30.77 8.72
CA LEU A 125 4.18 -30.35 7.80
C LEU A 125 5.35 -29.69 8.55
N PHE A 126 5.06 -28.90 9.58
CA PHE A 126 6.10 -28.26 10.39
C PHE A 126 6.89 -29.30 11.19
N ASN A 127 6.22 -30.31 11.74
CA ASN A 127 6.87 -31.41 12.46
C ASN A 127 7.76 -32.26 11.53
N GLU A 128 7.31 -32.55 10.31
CA GLU A 128 8.14 -33.24 9.32
C GLU A 128 9.37 -32.42 8.93
N TRP A 129 9.21 -31.11 8.77
CA TRP A 129 10.32 -30.20 8.50
C TRP A 129 11.34 -30.17 9.65
N LEU A 130 10.89 -30.13 10.91
CA LEU A 130 11.77 -30.23 12.08
C LEU A 130 12.61 -31.51 12.06
N LYS A 131 11.97 -32.67 11.80
CA LYS A 131 12.68 -33.96 11.73
C LYS A 131 13.76 -33.96 10.65
N LYS A 132 13.49 -33.38 9.48
CA LYS A 132 14.47 -33.28 8.38
C LYS A 132 15.66 -32.40 8.76
N ARG A 133 15.40 -31.27 9.43
CA ARG A 133 16.45 -30.36 9.91
C ARG A 133 17.36 -31.05 10.94
N ASP A 134 16.78 -31.71 11.94
CA ASP A 134 17.54 -32.35 13.01
C ASP A 134 18.38 -33.54 12.50
N GLN A 135 17.88 -34.27 11.49
CA GLN A 135 18.67 -35.30 10.78
C GLN A 135 19.83 -34.71 9.97
N ALA A 136 19.64 -33.53 9.37
CA ALA A 136 20.67 -32.84 8.61
C ALA A 136 21.79 -32.29 9.52
N THR A 137 21.44 -31.77 10.69
CA THR A 137 22.42 -31.28 11.68
C THR A 137 23.22 -32.42 12.31
N ALA A 138 22.58 -33.56 12.63
CA ALA A 138 23.27 -34.75 13.14
C ALA A 138 24.28 -35.31 12.14
N LYS A 139 23.89 -35.43 10.86
CA LYS A 139 24.80 -35.90 9.78
C LYS A 139 25.95 -34.93 9.49
N ALA A 140 25.80 -33.64 9.80
CA ALA A 140 26.85 -32.64 9.64
C ALA A 140 27.86 -32.65 10.80
N GLY A 141 27.43 -33.02 12.02
CA GLY A 141 28.30 -33.21 13.17
C GLY A 141 29.21 -34.43 13.03
N ASP A 142 28.68 -35.56 12.56
CA ASP A 142 29.46 -36.80 12.36
C ASP A 142 30.56 -36.66 11.30
N ARG A 143 30.39 -35.81 10.28
CA ARG A 143 31.42 -35.59 9.23
C ARG A 143 32.57 -34.68 9.66
N ARG A 144 32.46 -34.00 10.81
CA ARG A 144 33.53 -33.15 11.36
C ARG A 144 34.37 -33.85 12.43
N ALA A 145 33.95 -35.03 12.88
CA ALA A 145 34.60 -35.82 13.92
C ALA A 145 35.34 -37.07 13.38
N ALA A 146 35.32 -37.29 12.06
CA ALA A 146 36.07 -38.33 11.34
C ALA A 146 37.11 -37.69 10.43
#